data_AF-A0A0A8VLK9-F1
#
_entry.id   AF-A0A0A8VLK9-F1
#
_cell.length_a   1.000
_cell.length_b   1.000
_cell.length_c   1.000
_cell.angle_alpha   90.00
_cell.angle_beta   90.00
_cell.angle_gamma   90.00
#
_symmetry.space_group_name_H-M   'P 1'
#
loop_
_entity.id
_entity.type
_entity.pdbx_description
1 polymer ?
#
loop_
_entity_poly.entity_id
_entity_poly.type
_entity_poly.pdbx_seq_one_letter_code
_entity_poly.pdbx_strand_id
1 'polypeptide(L)'
;MKISDIIKFYEDLSLQTNIKKNCNSLTNNKIDTRTHRLEATGIKVINTPIKLNDEANDKNTLSANKIRFHFRVHLKKLDNMRNNGIYTNNRFIKTTYNGNDKSICGREYYFHEEHRPVYRPNEKTSHGGEGGFKKITHKDSRFIAFEPIDIAERFHTENNFNDIKEIDSIKVGLAVSTKLIIARNAGVDIFSYIENGDTIPYSAFKNALMDLKKLHCKNVYLRDIKPENTTYDNKNVNFIDVEDRISAHVDSYNNRIKWTISGEPVIYTENYITSELKENIYSEYDVPLTGKNVIKYLKSADEYAFLLTTIAATTENSKLKSIILNDDENQYQDRTTGKMRVENKNEFNQWINEKIKVEHRGTARLLLTNPKLHAELKGDIYLSDMFLLPKK
;
A
#
# COMPACT_ATOMS: atom_id res chain seq x y z
N MET A 1 1.18 -24.55 -3.46
CA MET A 1 1.57 -25.29 -2.24
C MET A 1 0.30 -25.81 -1.60
N LYS A 2 0.12 -27.12 -1.38
CA LYS A 2 -1.15 -27.62 -0.82
C LYS A 2 -1.23 -27.24 0.66
N ILE A 3 -2.42 -26.93 1.17
CA ILE A 3 -2.63 -26.62 2.60
C ILE A 3 -2.11 -27.76 3.48
N SER A 4 -2.24 -29.02 3.03
CA SER A 4 -1.64 -30.20 3.64
C SER A 4 -0.13 -30.09 3.84
N ASP A 5 0.59 -29.49 2.89
CA ASP A 5 2.05 -29.35 2.94
C ASP A 5 2.46 -28.25 3.94
N ILE A 6 1.64 -27.20 4.06
CA ILE A 6 1.79 -26.13 5.06
C ILE A 6 1.51 -26.69 6.47
N ILE A 7 0.44 -27.47 6.62
CA ILE A 7 0.08 -28.14 7.88
C ILE A 7 1.22 -29.07 8.31
N LYS A 8 1.71 -29.92 7.40
CA LYS A 8 2.81 -30.86 7.65
C LYS A 8 4.11 -30.15 8.01
N PHE A 9 4.46 -29.08 7.29
CA PHE A 9 5.60 -28.22 7.63
C PHE A 9 5.51 -27.69 9.06
N TYR A 10 4.33 -27.21 9.47
CA TYR A 10 4.16 -26.80 10.86
C TYR A 10 4.23 -27.99 11.82
N GLU A 11 3.61 -29.14 11.53
CA GLU A 11 3.65 -30.36 12.37
C GLU A 11 5.10 -30.81 12.65
N ASP A 12 5.94 -30.86 11.61
CA ASP A 12 7.35 -31.21 11.71
C ASP A 12 8.13 -30.21 12.57
N LEU A 13 7.83 -28.92 12.44
CA LEU A 13 8.39 -27.86 13.29
C LEU A 13 8.00 -27.99 14.78
N SER A 14 6.80 -28.48 15.09
CA SER A 14 6.41 -28.76 16.50
C SER A 14 6.97 -30.08 17.04
N LEU A 15 7.39 -30.99 16.17
CA LEU A 15 8.04 -32.23 16.59
C LEU A 15 9.53 -32.00 16.87
N GLN A 16 10.17 -31.05 16.19
CA GLN A 16 11.57 -30.67 16.44
C GLN A 16 11.77 -29.91 17.76
N THR A 17 10.80 -29.10 18.18
CA THR A 17 10.73 -28.60 19.56
C THR A 17 10.03 -29.64 20.42
N ASN A 18 10.71 -30.25 21.41
CA ASN A 18 10.16 -31.22 22.37
C ASN A 18 8.94 -30.68 23.16
N ILE A 19 7.74 -30.61 22.54
CA ILE A 19 6.50 -30.09 23.12
C ILE A 19 5.48 -31.23 23.23
N LYS A 20 5.87 -32.33 23.87
CA LYS A 20 4.92 -33.38 24.26
C LYS A 20 4.69 -33.51 25.77
N LYS A 21 5.36 -32.72 26.61
CA LYS A 21 5.22 -32.85 28.08
C LYS A 21 4.85 -31.60 28.89
N ASN A 22 4.83 -30.39 28.33
CA ASN A 22 4.67 -29.17 29.18
C ASN A 22 3.30 -28.48 29.14
N CYS A 23 2.27 -29.03 28.50
CA CYS A 23 0.92 -28.42 28.57
C CYS A 23 0.05 -28.96 29.72
N ASN A 24 0.44 -30.05 30.39
CA ASN A 24 -0.37 -30.69 31.44
C ASN A 24 0.24 -30.65 32.86
N SER A 25 1.40 -30.02 33.09
CA SER A 25 2.08 -30.05 34.40
C SER A 25 2.29 -28.69 35.08
N LEU A 26 1.72 -27.60 34.56
CA LEU A 26 1.87 -26.26 35.18
C LEU A 26 0.57 -25.73 35.82
N THR A 27 -0.31 -26.63 36.23
CA THR A 27 -1.17 -26.41 37.40
C THR A 27 -0.43 -26.94 38.61
N ASN A 28 -0.06 -26.05 39.53
CA ASN A 28 0.67 -26.31 40.78
C ASN A 28 2.16 -26.59 40.60
N ASN A 29 3.01 -25.58 40.84
CA ASN A 29 3.95 -25.67 41.96
C ASN A 29 4.67 -24.34 42.20
N LYS A 30 4.86 -24.07 43.50
CA LYS A 30 5.66 -23.01 44.08
C LYS A 30 7.09 -23.07 43.52
N ILE A 31 7.63 -21.88 43.31
CA ILE A 31 9.03 -21.59 43.04
C ILE A 31 9.85 -22.15 44.20
N ASP A 32 10.78 -23.05 43.92
CA ASP A 32 11.87 -23.35 44.85
C ASP A 32 13.19 -23.38 44.07
N THR A 33 14.13 -22.60 44.59
CA THR A 33 15.47 -22.34 44.07
C THR A 33 16.38 -23.54 44.25
N ARG A 34 17.20 -23.92 43.24
CA ARG A 34 18.65 -24.13 43.40
C ARG A 34 19.40 -24.56 42.13
N THR A 35 20.67 -24.19 42.21
CA THR A 35 21.78 -24.17 41.26
C THR A 35 22.35 -25.54 40.85
N HIS A 36 23.00 -25.55 39.67
CA HIS A 36 24.34 -26.06 39.35
C HIS A 36 24.53 -27.21 38.32
N ARG A 37 25.40 -26.90 37.33
CA ARG A 37 26.49 -27.70 36.71
C ARG A 37 26.09 -28.90 35.82
N LEU A 38 26.79 -29.30 34.75
CA LEU A 38 27.98 -28.84 34.02
C LEU A 38 27.98 -29.54 32.63
N GLU A 39 28.53 -28.83 31.66
CA GLU A 39 29.33 -29.20 30.46
C GLU A 39 29.32 -30.61 29.84
N ALA A 40 29.21 -30.60 28.49
CA ALA A 40 30.04 -31.29 27.47
C ALA A 40 29.17 -31.46 26.21
N THR A 41 29.39 -30.80 25.08
CA THR A 41 30.57 -30.89 24.19
C THR A 41 30.64 -29.67 23.26
N GLY A 42 31.83 -29.11 23.10
CA GLY A 42 32.06 -27.88 22.34
C GLY A 42 32.08 -28.05 20.82
N ILE A 43 31.42 -27.11 20.14
CA ILE A 43 31.84 -26.53 18.86
C ILE A 43 31.51 -25.03 18.93
N LYS A 44 32.51 -24.16 18.76
CA LYS A 44 32.39 -22.69 18.71
C LYS A 44 32.10 -22.23 17.28
N VAL A 45 31.06 -21.42 17.10
CA VAL A 45 31.05 -20.34 16.09
C VAL A 45 30.62 -19.06 16.80
N ILE A 46 31.47 -18.05 16.75
CA ILE A 46 31.27 -16.73 17.34
C ILE A 46 30.43 -15.90 16.36
N ASN A 47 29.24 -15.50 16.79
CA ASN A 47 28.60 -14.25 16.38
C ASN A 47 27.86 -13.75 17.63
N THR A 48 28.36 -12.68 18.22
CA THR A 48 27.89 -12.12 19.48
C THR A 48 26.40 -11.75 19.38
N PRO A 49 25.48 -12.40 20.12
CA PRO A 49 24.11 -11.97 20.21
C PRO A 49 23.99 -10.88 21.27
N ILE A 50 23.23 -9.82 20.96
CA ILE A 50 22.70 -8.91 21.97
C ILE A 50 21.90 -9.80 22.95
N LYS A 51 22.35 -9.89 24.21
CA LYS A 51 21.64 -10.61 25.28
C LYS A 51 20.33 -9.87 25.57
N LEU A 52 19.26 -10.31 24.92
CA LEU A 52 17.91 -10.12 25.40
C LEU A 52 17.68 -11.19 26.47
N ASN A 53 17.29 -10.77 27.68
CA ASN A 53 17.02 -11.65 28.81
C ASN A 53 16.22 -12.90 28.39
N ASP A 54 16.62 -14.07 28.90
CA ASP A 54 16.03 -15.37 28.53
C ASP A 54 14.50 -15.42 28.73
N GLU A 55 13.97 -14.72 29.74
CA GLU A 55 12.51 -14.57 29.95
C GLU A 55 11.78 -13.82 28.81
N ALA A 56 12.44 -12.84 28.19
CA ALA A 56 11.86 -12.08 27.07
C ALA A 56 11.85 -12.92 25.79
N ASN A 57 12.87 -13.77 25.60
CA ASN A 57 12.94 -14.72 24.50
C ASN A 57 11.89 -15.84 24.65
N ASP A 58 11.70 -16.35 25.87
CA ASP A 58 10.70 -17.37 26.17
C ASP A 58 9.26 -16.86 26.03
N LYS A 59 8.95 -15.65 26.49
CA LYS A 59 7.62 -15.03 26.31
C LYS A 59 7.29 -14.78 24.83
N ASN A 60 8.24 -14.24 24.06
CA ASN A 60 8.05 -14.00 22.62
C ASN A 60 7.90 -15.32 21.84
N THR A 61 8.66 -16.35 22.20
CA THR A 61 8.57 -17.68 21.59
C THR A 61 7.25 -18.37 21.96
N LEU A 62 6.79 -18.23 23.21
CA LEU A 62 5.51 -18.77 23.67
C LEU A 62 4.32 -18.08 23.00
N SER A 63 4.34 -16.76 22.87
CA SER A 63 3.32 -15.99 22.14
C SER A 63 3.33 -16.34 20.65
N ALA A 64 4.49 -16.45 20.02
CA ALA A 64 4.62 -16.89 18.63
C ALA A 64 4.09 -18.33 18.42
N ASN A 65 4.36 -19.24 19.35
CA ASN A 65 3.87 -20.62 19.31
C ASN A 65 2.37 -20.73 19.57
N LYS A 66 1.80 -19.88 20.44
CA LYS A 66 0.33 -19.79 20.65
C LYS A 66 -0.37 -19.22 19.43
N ILE A 67 0.20 -18.19 18.81
CA ILE A 67 -0.26 -17.66 17.52
C ILE A 67 -0.20 -18.79 16.48
N ARG A 68 0.93 -19.49 16.34
CA ARG A 68 1.06 -20.66 15.43
C ARG A 68 0.03 -21.76 15.72
N PHE A 69 -0.26 -22.08 16.98
CA PHE A 69 -1.28 -23.06 17.33
C PHE A 69 -2.69 -22.61 16.95
N HIS A 70 -3.04 -21.35 17.22
CA HIS A 70 -4.32 -20.79 16.75
C HIS A 70 -4.41 -20.76 15.22
N PHE A 71 -3.30 -20.44 14.54
CA PHE A 71 -3.16 -20.56 13.09
C PHE A 71 -3.38 -22.00 12.60
N ARG A 72 -2.93 -23.03 13.33
CA ARG A 72 -3.18 -24.44 12.99
C ARG A 72 -4.65 -24.83 13.14
N VAL A 73 -5.28 -24.46 14.25
CA VAL A 73 -6.73 -24.68 14.45
C VAL A 73 -7.51 -24.01 13.31
N HIS A 74 -7.05 -22.84 12.89
CA HIS A 74 -7.59 -22.10 11.76
C HIS A 74 -7.39 -22.83 10.40
N LEU A 75 -6.20 -23.33 10.08
CA LEU A 75 -5.95 -24.11 8.85
C LEU A 75 -6.83 -25.36 8.78
N LYS A 76 -7.05 -26.05 9.91
CA LYS A 76 -7.97 -27.19 9.98
C LYS A 76 -9.44 -26.78 9.73
N LYS A 77 -9.85 -25.61 10.22
CA LYS A 77 -11.19 -25.07 9.96
C LYS A 77 -11.39 -24.71 8.48
N LEU A 78 -10.40 -24.09 7.85
CA LEU A 78 -10.39 -23.83 6.41
C LEU A 78 -10.54 -25.11 5.60
N ASP A 79 -9.72 -26.12 5.92
CA ASP A 79 -9.73 -27.41 5.24
C ASP A 79 -11.11 -28.09 5.36
N ASN A 80 -11.70 -28.09 6.55
CA ASN A 80 -13.06 -28.58 6.76
C ASN A 80 -14.13 -27.79 5.98
N MET A 81 -14.05 -26.45 5.94
CA MET A 81 -15.00 -25.64 5.17
C MET A 81 -14.88 -25.90 3.67
N ARG A 82 -13.66 -26.13 3.17
CA ARG A 82 -13.38 -26.48 1.78
C ARG A 82 -13.93 -27.86 1.43
N ASN A 83 -13.66 -28.86 2.27
CA ASN A 83 -14.14 -30.23 2.09
C ASN A 83 -15.67 -30.33 2.16
N ASN A 84 -16.33 -29.40 2.85
CA ASN A 84 -17.79 -29.34 2.95
C ASN A 84 -18.45 -28.41 1.91
N GLY A 85 -17.69 -27.81 0.99
CA GLY A 85 -18.23 -26.89 -0.03
C GLY A 85 -18.77 -25.56 0.50
N ILE A 86 -18.42 -25.18 1.73
CA ILE A 86 -18.91 -23.96 2.42
C ILE A 86 -17.95 -22.77 2.20
N TYR A 87 -16.73 -23.05 1.76
CA TYR A 87 -15.72 -22.02 1.51
C TYR A 87 -15.96 -21.32 0.17
N THR A 88 -16.05 -19.99 0.20
CA THR A 88 -15.95 -19.15 -0.99
C THR A 88 -14.58 -18.48 -1.00
N ASN A 89 -13.93 -18.41 -2.17
CA ASN A 89 -12.56 -17.86 -2.34
C ASN A 89 -12.41 -16.38 -1.97
N ASN A 90 -13.49 -15.69 -1.58
CA ASN A 90 -13.47 -14.27 -1.25
C ASN A 90 -13.61 -14.03 0.27
N ARG A 91 -13.72 -15.08 1.10
CA ARG A 91 -14.10 -14.94 2.51
C ARG A 91 -12.90 -15.06 3.44
N PHE A 92 -12.59 -13.97 4.14
CA PHE A 92 -11.71 -14.03 5.30
C PHE A 92 -12.38 -14.76 6.46
N ILE A 93 -11.61 -15.56 7.18
CA ILE A 93 -12.05 -16.19 8.42
C ILE A 93 -11.53 -15.39 9.60
N LYS A 94 -12.43 -15.04 10.53
CA LYS A 94 -12.12 -14.33 11.76
C LYS A 94 -11.79 -15.29 12.90
N THR A 95 -10.74 -14.98 13.67
CA THR A 95 -10.42 -15.63 14.96
C THR A 95 -10.08 -14.56 15.99
N THR A 96 -10.60 -14.70 17.21
CA THR A 96 -10.30 -13.78 18.32
C THR A 96 -9.26 -14.40 19.25
N TYR A 97 -8.21 -13.66 19.59
CA TYR A 97 -7.20 -14.12 20.54
C TYR A 97 -7.70 -13.94 21.98
N ASN A 98 -7.90 -15.05 22.70
CA ASN A 98 -8.36 -15.06 24.10
C ASN A 98 -7.27 -15.55 25.07
N GLY A 99 -6.00 -15.30 24.75
CA GLY A 99 -4.88 -15.71 25.60
C GLY A 99 -4.57 -14.72 26.72
N ASN A 100 -3.57 -15.08 27.55
CA ASN A 100 -3.23 -14.34 28.78
C ASN A 100 -2.49 -13.02 28.53
N ASP A 101 -2.01 -12.75 27.32
CA ASP A 101 -1.38 -11.48 27.00
C ASP A 101 -2.46 -10.39 26.87
N LYS A 102 -2.63 -9.63 27.96
CA LYS A 102 -3.64 -8.57 28.07
C LYS A 102 -3.52 -7.50 26.99
N SER A 103 -2.32 -7.29 26.41
CA SER A 103 -2.11 -6.26 25.39
C SER A 103 -2.75 -6.62 24.03
N ILE A 104 -2.95 -7.92 23.78
CA ILE A 104 -3.53 -8.43 22.53
C ILE A 104 -4.76 -9.33 22.75
N CYS A 105 -5.18 -9.55 24.00
CA CYS A 105 -6.43 -10.23 24.32
C CYS A 105 -7.62 -9.49 23.69
N GLY A 106 -8.58 -10.25 23.15
CA GLY A 106 -9.72 -9.74 22.38
C GLY A 106 -9.38 -9.34 20.93
N ARG A 107 -8.11 -9.43 20.49
CA ARG A 107 -7.73 -9.02 19.14
C ARG A 107 -8.31 -9.95 18.07
N GLU A 108 -8.91 -9.36 17.05
CA GLU A 108 -9.48 -10.06 15.90
C GLU A 108 -8.43 -10.21 14.79
N TYR A 109 -8.14 -11.46 14.42
CA TYR A 109 -7.25 -11.84 13.33
C TYR A 109 -8.07 -12.38 12.15
N TYR A 110 -7.65 -12.03 10.95
CA TYR A 110 -8.31 -12.37 9.69
C TYR A 110 -7.33 -13.08 8.78
N PHE A 111 -7.80 -14.19 8.21
CA PHE A 111 -6.97 -15.10 7.45
C PHE A 111 -7.63 -15.43 6.12
N HIS A 112 -6.79 -15.55 5.09
CA HIS A 112 -7.15 -15.88 3.73
C HIS A 112 -6.04 -16.74 3.11
N GLU A 113 -6.35 -17.57 2.11
CA GLU A 113 -5.34 -18.43 1.47
C GLU A 113 -4.37 -17.63 0.59
N GLU A 114 -4.85 -16.56 -0.04
CA GLU A 114 -4.06 -15.76 -0.99
C GLU A 114 -3.37 -14.55 -0.35
N HIS A 115 -3.80 -14.14 0.85
CA HIS A 115 -3.29 -12.94 1.52
C HIS A 115 -2.59 -13.28 2.82
N ARG A 116 -1.60 -12.46 3.17
CA ARG A 116 -0.96 -12.55 4.49
C ARG A 116 -2.01 -12.23 5.57
N PRO A 117 -1.96 -12.90 6.73
CA PRO A 117 -2.85 -12.61 7.85
C PRO A 117 -2.77 -11.14 8.26
N VAL A 118 -3.92 -10.58 8.58
CA VAL A 118 -4.06 -9.21 9.09
C VAL A 118 -4.86 -9.23 10.38
N TYR A 119 -4.81 -8.16 11.15
CA TYR A 119 -5.57 -8.06 12.39
C TYR A 119 -6.13 -6.66 12.56
N ARG A 120 -7.28 -6.57 13.22
CA ARG A 120 -7.84 -5.30 13.67
C ARG A 120 -7.06 -4.85 14.91
N PRO A 121 -6.43 -3.67 14.93
CA PRO A 121 -5.79 -3.17 16.14
C PRO A 121 -6.81 -3.06 17.29
N ASN A 122 -6.37 -3.27 18.53
CA ASN A 122 -7.26 -3.15 19.71
C ASN A 122 -7.50 -1.69 20.09
N GLU A 123 -6.54 -0.83 19.81
CA GLU A 123 -6.59 0.59 20.14
C GLU A 123 -7.55 1.31 19.19
N LYS A 124 -8.65 1.80 19.75
CA LYS A 124 -9.56 2.71 19.07
C LYS A 124 -8.87 4.07 18.94
N THR A 125 -8.99 4.69 17.77
CA THR A 125 -8.64 6.10 17.62
C THR A 125 -9.90 6.95 17.69
N SER A 126 -9.88 7.97 18.54
CA SER A 126 -10.94 8.99 18.62
C SER A 126 -10.75 10.11 17.59
N HIS A 127 -9.57 10.20 16.98
CA HIS A 127 -9.18 11.22 15.99
C HIS A 127 -8.69 10.54 14.71
N GLY A 128 -9.38 9.49 14.28
CA GLY A 128 -9.06 8.83 13.02
C GLY A 128 -9.39 9.75 11.85
N GLY A 129 -8.49 9.81 10.85
CA GLY A 129 -8.80 10.49 9.59
C GLY A 129 -10.06 9.90 8.93
N GLU A 130 -10.85 10.77 8.32
CA GLU A 130 -12.07 10.46 7.60
C GLU A 130 -11.87 10.85 6.12
N GLY A 131 -12.13 9.90 5.21
CA GLY A 131 -12.17 10.16 3.76
C GLY A 131 -13.59 10.41 3.28
N GLY A 132 -13.85 10.26 1.98
CA GLY A 132 -15.22 10.40 1.44
C GLY A 132 -16.15 9.24 1.78
N PHE A 133 -15.61 8.02 1.93
CA PHE A 133 -16.41 6.78 2.07
C PHE A 133 -16.08 5.95 3.31
N LYS A 134 -14.87 6.13 3.86
CA LYS A 134 -14.34 5.30 4.95
C LYS A 134 -13.63 6.15 5.98
N LYS A 135 -13.72 5.72 7.24
CA LYS A 135 -13.06 6.36 8.38
C LYS A 135 -12.17 5.39 9.14
N ILE A 136 -11.06 5.90 9.67
CA ILE A 136 -10.17 5.11 10.51
C ILE A 136 -10.82 4.93 11.88
N THR A 137 -10.97 3.69 12.34
CA THR A 137 -11.53 3.39 13.66
C THR A 137 -10.49 2.83 14.64
N HIS A 138 -9.48 2.12 14.12
CA HIS A 138 -8.40 1.55 14.93
C HIS A 138 -7.07 1.68 14.19
N LYS A 139 -5.99 1.93 14.92
CA LYS A 139 -4.65 2.09 14.36
C LYS A 139 -3.60 1.62 15.36
N ASP A 140 -2.57 0.95 14.86
CA ASP A 140 -1.30 0.75 15.57
C ASP A 140 -0.12 0.98 14.62
N SER A 141 1.10 0.64 15.04
CA SER A 141 2.30 0.81 14.23
C SER A 141 2.35 -0.10 12.98
N ARG A 142 1.43 -1.04 12.81
CA ARG A 142 1.45 -2.06 11.74
C ARG A 142 0.20 -2.07 10.88
N PHE A 143 -0.98 -1.83 11.46
CA PHE A 143 -2.25 -1.92 10.76
C PHE A 143 -3.17 -0.75 11.09
N ILE A 144 -4.06 -0.48 10.13
CA ILE A 144 -5.14 0.49 10.23
C ILE A 144 -6.42 -0.25 9.86
N ALA A 145 -7.48 -0.02 10.63
CA ALA A 145 -8.81 -0.55 10.37
C ALA A 145 -9.76 0.57 9.95
N PHE A 146 -10.49 0.34 8.86
CA PHE A 146 -11.47 1.26 8.32
C PHE A 146 -12.87 0.66 8.41
N GLU A 147 -13.83 1.50 8.75
CA GLU A 147 -15.25 1.21 8.65
C GLU A 147 -15.91 2.22 7.69
N PRO A 148 -17.04 1.90 7.05
CA PRO A 148 -17.79 2.87 6.26
C PRO A 148 -18.18 4.08 7.12
N ILE A 149 -18.26 5.25 6.51
CA ILE A 149 -18.77 6.45 7.17
C ILE A 149 -20.26 6.29 7.43
N ASP A 150 -21.02 5.98 6.39
CA ASP A 150 -22.42 5.60 6.48
C ASP A 150 -22.54 4.12 6.91
N ILE A 151 -23.19 3.90 8.05
CA ILE A 151 -23.45 2.57 8.60
C ILE A 151 -24.31 1.69 7.68
N ALA A 152 -25.01 2.24 6.68
CA ALA A 152 -25.74 1.47 5.68
C ALA A 152 -24.81 0.88 4.60
N GLU A 153 -23.76 1.61 4.20
CA GLU A 153 -22.86 1.27 3.08
C GLU A 153 -22.01 0.02 3.29
N ARG A 154 -21.76 -0.74 2.23
CA ARG A 154 -21.01 -2.00 2.31
C ARG A 154 -19.83 -2.00 1.38
N PHE A 155 -18.68 -2.44 1.89
CA PHE A 155 -17.52 -2.71 1.05
C PHE A 155 -17.75 -3.96 0.20
N HIS A 156 -17.31 -3.89 -1.05
CA HIS A 156 -17.06 -5.08 -1.85
C HIS A 156 -15.95 -5.90 -1.18
N THR A 157 -16.12 -7.23 -1.17
CA THR A 157 -15.18 -8.15 -0.49
C THR A 157 -14.24 -8.86 -1.46
N GLU A 158 -14.27 -8.47 -2.74
CA GLU A 158 -13.34 -8.96 -3.74
C GLU A 158 -11.99 -8.26 -3.57
N ASN A 159 -10.97 -9.04 -3.21
CA ASN A 159 -9.62 -8.53 -2.93
C ASN A 159 -8.65 -8.91 -4.05
N ASN A 160 -9.02 -8.62 -5.31
CA ASN A 160 -8.18 -8.94 -6.45
C ASN A 160 -7.04 -7.92 -6.59
N PHE A 161 -5.82 -8.32 -6.20
CA PHE A 161 -4.61 -7.49 -6.27
C PHE A 161 -3.44 -8.20 -6.99
N ASN A 162 -3.74 -9.18 -7.83
CA ASN A 162 -2.72 -10.05 -8.44
C ASN A 162 -1.80 -9.30 -9.41
N ASP A 163 -2.33 -8.32 -10.12
CA ASP A 163 -1.61 -7.42 -11.04
C ASP A 163 -0.61 -6.48 -10.34
N ILE A 164 -0.83 -6.20 -9.05
CA ILE A 164 0.00 -5.28 -8.25
C ILE A 164 0.78 -5.95 -7.09
N LYS A 165 0.74 -7.28 -6.99
CA LYS A 165 1.30 -8.04 -5.86
C LYS A 165 2.80 -7.83 -5.62
N GLU A 166 3.56 -7.48 -6.66
CA GLU A 166 5.02 -7.30 -6.63
C GLU A 166 5.45 -5.83 -6.44
N ILE A 167 4.50 -4.95 -6.14
CA ILE A 167 4.73 -3.51 -6.04
C ILE A 167 4.84 -3.13 -4.57
N ASP A 168 6.07 -2.95 -4.09
CA ASP A 168 6.37 -2.79 -2.67
C ASP A 168 5.85 -1.46 -2.10
N SER A 169 5.82 -0.41 -2.93
CA SER A 169 5.30 0.91 -2.55
C SER A 169 3.77 0.97 -2.45
N ILE A 170 3.02 -0.07 -2.83
CA ILE A 170 1.56 -0.10 -2.66
C ILE A 170 1.19 -0.74 -1.32
N LYS A 171 0.32 -0.08 -0.55
CA LYS A 171 -0.31 -0.65 0.66
C LYS A 171 -1.81 -0.83 0.44
N VAL A 172 -2.20 -2.03 0.01
CA VAL A 172 -3.62 -2.38 -0.25
C VAL A 172 -4.43 -2.45 1.05
N GLY A 173 -5.69 -2.03 0.98
CA GLY A 173 -6.70 -2.33 1.98
C GLY A 173 -7.37 -3.67 1.69
N LEU A 174 -7.39 -4.59 2.66
CA LEU A 174 -8.09 -5.85 2.51
C LEU A 174 -9.50 -5.72 3.11
N ALA A 175 -10.53 -5.84 2.27
CA ALA A 175 -11.93 -5.93 2.71
C ALA A 175 -12.18 -7.30 3.34
N VAL A 176 -11.95 -7.41 4.65
CA VAL A 176 -12.09 -8.66 5.40
C VAL A 176 -13.55 -8.96 5.76
N SER A 177 -14.44 -7.97 5.63
CA SER A 177 -15.88 -8.12 5.66
C SER A 177 -16.54 -6.94 4.93
N THR A 178 -17.85 -6.99 4.73
CA THR A 178 -18.62 -5.89 4.12
C THR A 178 -18.63 -4.60 4.93
N LYS A 179 -18.09 -4.59 6.16
CA LYS A 179 -18.05 -3.41 7.04
C LYS A 179 -16.64 -3.13 7.59
N LEU A 180 -15.62 -3.83 7.12
CA LEU A 180 -14.28 -3.71 7.66
C LEU A 180 -13.23 -3.92 6.57
N ILE A 181 -12.40 -2.89 6.39
CA ILE A 181 -11.14 -2.98 5.64
C ILE A 181 -9.98 -2.94 6.64
N ILE A 182 -8.97 -3.77 6.44
CA ILE A 182 -7.72 -3.73 7.18
C ILE A 182 -6.56 -3.53 6.21
N ALA A 183 -5.81 -2.45 6.40
CA ALA A 183 -4.63 -2.13 5.61
C ALA A 183 -3.39 -2.14 6.50
N ARG A 184 -2.20 -2.33 5.89
CA ARG A 184 -0.95 -2.02 6.59
C ARG A 184 -0.88 -0.52 6.86
N ASN A 185 -0.35 -0.14 8.02
CA ASN A 185 -0.05 1.26 8.30
C ASN A 185 1.03 1.73 7.31
N ALA A 186 0.67 2.69 6.46
CA ALA A 186 1.49 3.21 5.37
C ALA A 186 2.22 4.50 5.73
N GLY A 187 2.03 5.01 6.96
CA GLY A 187 2.54 6.29 7.43
C GLY A 187 1.46 7.34 7.60
N VAL A 188 1.83 8.60 7.44
CA VAL A 188 0.93 9.76 7.40
C VAL A 188 0.75 10.16 5.94
N ASP A 189 -0.46 10.53 5.54
CA ASP A 189 -0.74 11.01 4.19
C ASP A 189 0.08 12.28 3.87
N ILE A 190 0.46 12.43 2.60
CA ILE A 190 1.31 13.52 2.16
C ILE A 190 0.58 14.86 2.28
N PHE A 191 -0.74 14.88 2.12
CA PHE A 191 -1.54 16.09 2.30
C PHE A 191 -1.35 16.67 3.71
N SER A 192 -1.55 15.86 4.75
CA SER A 192 -1.33 16.26 6.15
C SER A 192 0.11 16.71 6.41
N TYR A 193 1.11 16.07 5.80
CA TYR A 193 2.51 16.54 5.89
C TYR A 193 2.67 17.95 5.33
N ILE A 194 2.07 18.22 4.16
CA ILE A 194 2.17 19.52 3.51
C ILE A 194 1.44 20.59 4.31
N GLU A 195 0.24 20.30 4.84
CA GLU A 195 -0.55 21.24 5.66
C GLU A 195 0.18 21.64 6.94
N ASN A 196 0.93 20.73 7.56
CA ASN A 196 1.77 21.01 8.73
C ASN A 196 3.00 21.87 8.39
N GLY A 197 3.22 22.23 7.12
CA GLY A 197 4.36 23.03 6.67
C GLY A 197 5.65 22.23 6.46
N ASP A 198 5.61 20.92 6.70
CA ASP A 198 6.78 20.05 6.58
C ASP A 198 7.16 19.80 5.11
N THR A 199 8.35 19.24 4.92
CA THR A 199 8.81 18.70 3.63
C THR A 199 9.28 17.27 3.79
N ILE A 200 9.10 16.49 2.74
CA ILE A 200 9.52 15.10 2.68
C ILE A 200 10.87 15.05 1.96
N PRO A 201 11.85 14.27 2.47
CA PRO A 201 13.08 14.04 1.75
C PRO A 201 12.80 13.48 0.36
N TYR A 202 13.26 14.17 -0.68
CA TYR A 202 13.06 13.76 -2.08
C TYR A 202 13.51 12.31 -2.37
N SER A 203 14.53 11.80 -1.65
CA SER A 203 14.98 10.40 -1.76
C SER A 203 13.91 9.37 -1.36
N ALA A 204 12.93 9.73 -0.53
CA ALA A 204 11.84 8.84 -0.11
C ALA A 204 10.93 8.42 -1.28
N PHE A 205 10.89 9.20 -2.38
CA PHE A 205 10.09 8.91 -3.56
C PHE A 205 10.70 7.85 -4.47
N LYS A 206 11.99 7.50 -4.29
CA LYS A 206 12.75 6.62 -5.18
C LYS A 206 12.05 5.30 -5.48
N ASN A 207 11.57 4.61 -4.45
CA ASN A 207 10.93 3.30 -4.62
C ASN A 207 9.57 3.43 -5.32
N ALA A 208 8.75 4.39 -4.91
CA ALA A 208 7.46 4.66 -5.54
C ALA A 208 7.59 5.04 -7.03
N LEU A 209 8.60 5.83 -7.41
CA LEU A 209 8.89 6.17 -8.81
C LEU A 209 9.23 4.92 -9.65
N MET A 210 10.09 4.05 -9.11
CA MET A 210 10.48 2.82 -9.80
C MET A 210 9.31 1.85 -9.91
N ASP A 211 8.49 1.77 -8.87
CA ASP A 211 7.32 0.91 -8.81
C ASP A 211 6.20 1.40 -9.73
N LEU A 212 6.01 2.72 -9.87
CA LEU A 212 5.11 3.30 -10.87
C LEU A 212 5.53 2.93 -12.30
N LYS A 213 6.84 3.01 -12.61
CA LYS A 213 7.38 2.53 -13.90
C LYS A 213 7.09 1.03 -14.11
N LYS A 214 7.24 0.19 -13.09
CA LYS A 214 6.92 -1.25 -13.19
C LYS A 214 5.44 -1.48 -13.49
N LEU A 215 4.53 -0.73 -12.86
CA LEU A 215 3.09 -0.79 -13.13
C LEU A 215 2.80 -0.46 -14.60
N HIS A 216 3.33 0.66 -15.08
CA HIS A 216 3.13 1.09 -16.48
C HIS A 216 3.73 0.11 -17.49
N CYS A 217 4.88 -0.48 -17.20
CA CYS A 217 5.45 -1.56 -18.02
C CYS A 217 4.54 -2.80 -18.10
N LYS A 218 3.68 -3.02 -17.10
CA LYS A 218 2.67 -4.08 -17.07
C LYS A 218 1.29 -3.60 -17.56
N ASN A 219 1.19 -2.37 -18.08
CA ASN A 219 -0.05 -1.70 -18.45
C ASN A 219 -1.08 -1.59 -17.30
N VAL A 220 -0.61 -1.35 -16.08
CA VAL A 220 -1.44 -1.10 -14.90
C VAL A 220 -1.35 0.38 -14.52
N TYR A 221 -2.47 1.04 -14.25
CA TYR A 221 -2.56 2.49 -14.00
C TYR A 221 -3.40 2.80 -12.77
N LEU A 222 -2.92 3.70 -11.92
CA LEU A 222 -3.55 4.01 -10.62
C LEU A 222 -4.68 5.03 -10.72
N ARG A 223 -4.58 6.00 -11.65
CA ARG A 223 -5.61 6.99 -12.03
C ARG A 223 -5.93 8.08 -11.00
N ASP A 224 -5.79 7.81 -9.70
CA ASP A 224 -6.08 8.77 -8.62
C ASP A 224 -4.88 9.07 -7.71
N ILE A 225 -3.72 9.35 -8.32
CA ILE A 225 -2.53 9.76 -7.55
C ILE A 225 -2.70 11.22 -7.10
N LYS A 226 -2.63 11.44 -5.78
CA LYS A 226 -2.69 12.75 -5.13
C LYS A 226 -2.07 12.69 -3.73
N PRO A 227 -1.78 13.82 -3.06
CA PRO A 227 -1.25 13.85 -1.70
C PRO A 227 -2.06 13.03 -0.68
N GLU A 228 -3.38 12.95 -0.82
CA GLU A 228 -4.29 12.23 0.06
C GLU A 228 -4.20 10.71 -0.14
N ASN A 229 -3.91 10.26 -1.37
CA ASN A 229 -3.74 8.85 -1.74
C ASN A 229 -2.26 8.41 -1.75
N THR A 230 -1.40 9.23 -1.16
CA THR A 230 0.02 8.92 -0.98
C THR A 230 0.40 9.17 0.47
N THR A 231 1.31 8.36 1.00
CA THR A 231 1.69 8.39 2.42
C THR A 231 3.20 8.32 2.57
N TYR A 232 3.73 8.83 3.68
CA TYR A 232 5.14 8.75 4.03
C TYR A 232 5.32 8.07 5.39
N ASP A 233 6.07 6.96 5.40
CA ASP A 233 6.32 6.12 6.59
C ASP A 233 7.64 6.48 7.32
N ASN A 234 8.13 7.70 7.15
CA ASN A 234 9.47 8.17 7.55
C ASN A 234 10.63 7.54 6.77
N LYS A 235 10.37 6.66 5.81
CA LYS A 235 11.41 6.04 4.97
C LYS A 235 11.10 6.11 3.48
N ASN A 236 9.88 5.75 3.09
CA ASN A 236 9.43 5.70 1.71
C ASN A 236 8.07 6.37 1.57
N VAL A 237 7.85 6.90 0.37
CA VAL A 237 6.50 7.22 -0.09
C VAL A 237 5.80 5.94 -0.55
N ASN A 238 4.55 5.79 -0.17
CA ASN A 238 3.69 4.66 -0.52
C ASN A 238 2.38 5.14 -1.16
N PHE A 239 1.86 4.38 -2.12
CA PHE A 239 0.52 4.55 -2.68
C PHE A 239 -0.50 3.77 -1.84
N ILE A 240 -1.62 4.41 -1.56
CA ILE A 240 -2.81 3.82 -0.94
C ILE A 240 -4.02 4.10 -1.84
N ASP A 241 -5.17 3.53 -1.51
CA ASP A 241 -6.42 3.75 -2.25
C ASP A 241 -6.31 3.41 -3.76
N VAL A 242 -5.86 2.19 -4.05
CA VAL A 242 -5.54 1.70 -5.41
C VAL A 242 -6.56 0.67 -5.93
N GLU A 243 -7.70 0.56 -5.24
CA GLU A 243 -8.78 -0.36 -5.55
C GLU A 243 -9.40 -0.03 -6.92
N ASP A 244 -9.43 1.25 -7.29
CA ASP A 244 -9.95 1.74 -8.59
C ASP A 244 -8.89 1.80 -9.70
N ARG A 245 -7.83 1.01 -9.64
CA ARG A 245 -6.87 0.94 -10.76
C ARG A 245 -7.47 0.23 -11.99
N ILE A 246 -6.82 0.41 -13.14
CA ILE A 246 -7.15 -0.36 -14.36
C ILE A 246 -5.92 -1.05 -14.93
N SER A 247 -6.16 -2.19 -15.57
CA SER A 247 -5.17 -2.92 -16.35
C SER A 247 -5.59 -3.02 -17.81
N ALA A 248 -4.64 -2.81 -18.72
CA ALA A 248 -4.87 -2.88 -20.17
C ALA A 248 -4.32 -4.18 -20.76
N HIS A 249 -5.17 -4.94 -21.44
CA HIS A 249 -4.76 -6.05 -22.29
C HIS A 249 -4.92 -5.66 -23.75
N VAL A 250 -3.80 -5.47 -24.45
CA VAL A 250 -3.81 -5.11 -25.87
C VAL A 250 -4.11 -6.36 -26.69
N ASP A 251 -5.25 -6.35 -27.39
CA ASP A 251 -5.56 -7.36 -28.38
C ASP A 251 -4.80 -7.04 -29.67
N SER A 252 -3.85 -7.91 -30.00
CA SER A 252 -2.95 -7.76 -31.15
C SER A 252 -3.68 -7.79 -32.49
N TYR A 253 -4.88 -8.37 -32.58
CA TYR A 253 -5.60 -8.55 -33.85
C TYR A 253 -6.38 -7.31 -34.27
N ASN A 254 -7.04 -6.64 -33.33
CA ASN A 254 -7.89 -5.48 -33.62
C ASN A 254 -7.28 -4.15 -33.14
N ASN A 255 -6.09 -4.20 -32.52
CA ASN A 255 -5.39 -3.03 -32.00
C ASN A 255 -6.24 -2.24 -30.97
N ARG A 256 -7.13 -2.94 -30.27
CA ARG A 256 -7.98 -2.43 -29.19
C ARG A 256 -7.50 -2.93 -27.84
N ILE A 257 -7.89 -2.20 -26.82
CA ILE A 257 -7.66 -2.54 -25.43
C ILE A 257 -8.89 -3.26 -24.90
N LYS A 258 -8.65 -4.40 -24.26
CA LYS A 258 -9.58 -4.99 -23.31
C LYS A 258 -9.18 -4.54 -21.91
N TRP A 259 -10.06 -3.80 -21.26
CA TRP A 259 -9.83 -3.31 -19.90
C TRP A 259 -10.19 -4.37 -18.86
N THR A 260 -9.35 -4.49 -17.84
CA THR A 260 -9.74 -5.03 -16.54
C THR A 260 -9.88 -3.84 -15.59
N ILE A 261 -11.13 -3.52 -15.25
CA ILE A 261 -11.48 -2.42 -14.34
C ILE A 261 -11.72 -3.05 -12.96
N SER A 262 -10.94 -2.63 -11.96
CA SER A 262 -11.00 -3.23 -10.62
C SER A 262 -12.06 -2.60 -9.70
N GLY A 263 -12.45 -1.36 -10.00
CA GLY A 263 -13.47 -0.61 -9.26
C GLY A 263 -14.28 0.27 -10.21
N GLU A 264 -14.39 1.55 -9.92
CA GLU A 264 -15.21 2.48 -10.69
C GLU A 264 -14.70 2.65 -12.14
N PRO A 265 -15.57 2.75 -13.15
CA PRO A 265 -15.15 2.90 -14.54
C PRO A 265 -14.31 4.16 -14.81
N VAL A 266 -14.64 5.26 -14.12
CA VAL A 266 -14.00 6.58 -14.28
C VAL A 266 -13.63 7.13 -12.91
N ILE A 267 -12.34 7.40 -12.74
CA ILE A 267 -11.76 7.91 -11.50
C ILE A 267 -10.61 8.85 -11.85
N TYR A 268 -10.63 10.03 -11.25
CA TYR A 268 -9.55 11.02 -11.29
C TYR A 268 -9.84 12.12 -10.26
N THR A 269 -8.81 12.88 -9.91
CA THR A 269 -8.95 14.13 -9.16
C THR A 269 -8.65 15.32 -10.07
N GLU A 270 -9.59 16.25 -10.18
CA GLU A 270 -9.53 17.36 -11.14
C GLU A 270 -8.22 18.17 -11.07
N ASN A 271 -7.71 18.43 -9.86
CA ASN A 271 -6.47 19.22 -9.68
C ASN A 271 -5.22 18.48 -10.20
N TYR A 272 -5.29 17.17 -10.41
CA TYR A 272 -4.19 16.28 -10.76
C TYR A 272 -4.32 15.66 -12.16
N ILE A 273 -5.29 16.11 -12.97
CA ILE A 273 -5.43 15.73 -14.38
C ILE A 273 -5.84 16.95 -15.22
N THR A 274 -5.37 17.05 -16.47
CA THR A 274 -5.86 18.09 -17.40
C THR A 274 -7.09 17.60 -18.15
N SER A 275 -7.97 18.52 -18.55
CA SER A 275 -9.19 18.16 -19.30
C SER A 275 -8.86 17.49 -20.64
N GLU A 276 -7.83 17.98 -21.35
CA GLU A 276 -7.37 17.33 -22.60
C GLU A 276 -6.93 15.89 -22.37
N LEU A 277 -6.23 15.61 -21.26
CA LEU A 277 -5.78 14.26 -20.97
C LEU A 277 -6.96 13.36 -20.58
N LYS A 278 -7.90 13.89 -19.79
CA LYS A 278 -9.16 13.22 -19.43
C LYS A 278 -9.94 12.78 -20.67
N GLU A 279 -10.18 13.70 -21.61
CA GLU A 279 -10.95 13.45 -22.84
C GLU A 279 -10.25 12.45 -23.79
N ASN A 280 -8.93 12.27 -23.65
CA ASN A 280 -8.17 11.27 -24.40
C ASN A 280 -8.11 9.90 -23.68
N ILE A 281 -8.63 9.81 -22.46
CA ILE A 281 -8.70 8.57 -21.68
C ILE A 281 -10.15 8.05 -21.61
N TYR A 282 -11.11 8.95 -21.41
CA TYR A 282 -12.51 8.64 -21.20
C TYR A 282 -13.39 9.24 -22.30
N SER A 283 -14.46 8.53 -22.65
CA SER A 283 -15.47 9.03 -23.56
C SER A 283 -16.45 9.98 -22.87
N GLU A 284 -17.32 10.62 -23.64
CA GLU A 284 -18.45 11.43 -23.15
C GLU A 284 -19.49 10.61 -22.33
N TYR A 285 -19.44 9.28 -22.40
CA TYR A 285 -20.32 8.37 -21.66
C TYR A 285 -19.66 7.81 -20.40
N ASP A 286 -18.59 8.45 -19.91
CA ASP A 286 -17.85 8.04 -18.72
C ASP A 286 -17.41 6.57 -18.77
N VAL A 287 -16.76 6.20 -19.89
CA VAL A 287 -16.09 4.90 -20.02
C VAL A 287 -14.69 5.05 -20.60
N PRO A 288 -13.71 4.23 -20.18
CA PRO A 288 -12.38 4.23 -20.79
C PRO A 288 -12.44 3.93 -22.29
N LEU A 289 -11.78 4.77 -23.09
CA LEU A 289 -11.64 4.57 -24.53
C LEU A 289 -10.86 3.27 -24.81
N THR A 290 -11.12 2.63 -25.94
CA THR A 290 -10.56 1.28 -26.27
C THR A 290 -9.44 1.31 -27.30
N GLY A 291 -9.05 2.46 -27.82
CA GLY A 291 -7.91 2.56 -28.75
C GLY A 291 -6.58 2.32 -28.02
N LYS A 292 -5.63 1.59 -28.62
CA LYS A 292 -4.31 1.34 -28.00
C LYS A 292 -3.57 2.61 -27.52
N ASN A 293 -3.84 3.75 -28.14
CA ASN A 293 -3.21 5.03 -27.82
C ASN A 293 -3.62 5.55 -26.43
N VAL A 294 -4.67 5.01 -25.82
CA VAL A 294 -5.12 5.42 -24.48
C VAL A 294 -4.07 5.10 -23.40
N ILE A 295 -3.29 4.04 -23.60
CA ILE A 295 -2.21 3.62 -22.68
C ILE A 295 -1.20 4.73 -22.42
N LYS A 296 -0.73 5.45 -23.47
CA LYS A 296 0.23 6.55 -23.27
C LYS A 296 -0.37 7.72 -22.49
N TYR A 297 -1.67 7.98 -22.64
CA TYR A 297 -2.34 9.06 -21.92
C TYR A 297 -2.53 8.71 -20.45
N LEU A 298 -2.92 7.46 -20.14
CA LEU A 298 -2.98 6.96 -18.76
C LEU A 298 -1.62 7.01 -18.07
N LYS A 299 -0.55 6.57 -18.75
CA LYS A 299 0.83 6.71 -18.24
C LYS A 299 1.14 8.16 -17.91
N SER A 300 0.89 9.07 -18.86
CA SER A 300 1.17 10.50 -18.66
C SER A 300 0.33 11.11 -17.53
N ALA A 301 -0.90 10.62 -17.31
CA ALA A 301 -1.77 11.08 -16.22
C ALA A 301 -1.19 10.71 -14.86
N ASP A 302 -0.86 9.44 -14.65
CA ASP A 302 -0.21 8.97 -13.42
C ASP A 302 1.12 9.69 -13.17
N GLU A 303 1.95 9.84 -14.20
CA GLU A 303 3.26 10.51 -14.08
C GLU A 303 3.12 12.01 -13.80
N TYR A 304 2.17 12.69 -14.43
CA TYR A 304 1.87 14.11 -14.17
C TYR A 304 1.42 14.30 -12.72
N ALA A 305 0.42 13.52 -12.30
CA ALA A 305 -0.13 13.58 -10.96
C ALA A 305 0.91 13.29 -9.88
N PHE A 306 1.77 12.28 -10.12
CA PHE A 306 2.83 11.94 -9.19
C PHE A 306 3.97 12.97 -9.16
N LEU A 307 4.29 13.60 -10.29
CA LEU A 307 5.25 14.70 -10.34
C LEU A 307 4.74 15.91 -9.56
N LEU A 308 3.47 16.30 -9.71
CA LEU A 308 2.85 17.37 -8.92
C LEU A 308 2.90 17.07 -7.42
N THR A 309 2.48 15.86 -7.04
CA THR A 309 2.53 15.39 -5.64
C THR A 309 3.96 15.47 -5.09
N THR A 310 4.95 15.05 -5.88
CA THR A 310 6.36 15.08 -5.46
C THR A 310 6.88 16.51 -5.29
N ILE A 311 6.52 17.43 -6.20
CA ILE A 311 6.91 18.85 -6.09
C ILE A 311 6.31 19.47 -4.83
N ALA A 312 5.00 19.31 -4.62
CA ALA A 312 4.30 19.87 -3.47
C ALA A 312 4.88 19.38 -2.12
N ALA A 313 5.23 18.09 -2.06
CA ALA A 313 5.78 17.46 -0.87
C ALA A 313 7.24 17.84 -0.56
N THR A 314 8.02 18.28 -1.56
CA THR A 314 9.48 18.45 -1.42
C THR A 314 9.95 19.89 -1.54
N THR A 315 9.09 20.80 -2.00
CA THR A 315 9.43 22.22 -2.12
C THR A 315 9.26 22.94 -0.79
N GLU A 316 10.11 23.92 -0.51
CA GLU A 316 9.91 24.87 0.59
C GLU A 316 9.14 26.13 0.13
N ASN A 317 8.98 26.30 -1.19
CA ASN A 317 8.30 27.46 -1.76
C ASN A 317 6.78 27.36 -1.56
N SER A 318 6.25 28.12 -0.61
CA SER A 318 4.81 28.15 -0.27
C SER A 318 3.92 28.56 -1.44
N LYS A 319 4.37 29.47 -2.31
CA LYS A 319 3.64 29.85 -3.52
C LYS A 319 3.51 28.66 -4.48
N LEU A 320 4.60 27.91 -4.68
CA LEU A 320 4.58 26.70 -5.52
C LEU A 320 3.68 25.61 -4.93
N LYS A 321 3.73 25.40 -3.61
CA LYS A 321 2.79 24.48 -2.91
C LYS A 321 1.35 24.88 -3.17
N SER A 322 1.00 26.14 -2.94
CA SER A 322 -0.35 26.67 -3.14
C SER A 322 -0.84 26.49 -4.57
N ILE A 323 0.01 26.73 -5.58
CA ILE A 323 -0.35 26.55 -7.00
C ILE A 323 -0.73 25.11 -7.32
N ILE A 324 -0.06 24.13 -6.69
CA ILE A 324 -0.31 22.71 -6.95
C ILE A 324 -1.55 22.23 -6.20
N LEU A 325 -1.68 22.58 -4.93
CA LEU A 325 -2.76 22.08 -4.07
C LEU A 325 -4.11 22.73 -4.39
N ASN A 326 -4.11 24.04 -4.64
CA ASN A 326 -5.33 24.79 -4.85
C ASN A 326 -5.69 24.83 -6.33
N ASP A 327 -6.98 24.72 -6.60
CA ASP A 327 -7.56 25.33 -7.78
C ASP A 327 -7.94 26.75 -7.40
N ASP A 328 -7.48 27.75 -8.17
CA ASP A 328 -7.94 29.12 -7.95
C ASP A 328 -9.46 29.16 -8.21
N GLU A 329 -10.26 29.04 -7.15
CA GLU A 329 -11.74 29.05 -7.20
C GLU A 329 -12.30 30.31 -7.88
N ASN A 330 -11.50 31.37 -8.00
CA ASN A 330 -11.88 32.65 -8.57
C ASN A 330 -11.53 32.84 -10.05
N GLN A 331 -11.02 31.83 -10.74
CA GLN A 331 -10.78 31.92 -12.17
C GLN A 331 -11.35 30.71 -12.87
N TYR A 332 -12.11 30.95 -13.94
CA TYR A 332 -12.33 30.00 -15.04
C TYR A 332 -10.96 29.61 -15.62
N GLN A 333 -10.18 28.84 -14.87
CA GLN A 333 -8.86 28.46 -15.28
C GLN A 333 -9.01 27.42 -16.37
N ASP A 334 -8.32 27.69 -17.46
CA ASP A 334 -8.17 26.76 -18.56
C ASP A 334 -7.42 25.50 -18.09
N ARG A 335 -8.19 24.48 -17.68
CA ARG A 335 -7.68 23.17 -17.25
C ARG A 335 -7.24 22.29 -18.45
N THR A 336 -7.24 22.83 -19.67
CA THR A 336 -6.73 22.10 -20.84
C THR A 336 -5.25 21.78 -20.72
N THR A 337 -4.48 22.70 -20.13
CA THR A 337 -3.04 22.61 -19.95
C THR A 337 -2.64 22.33 -18.51
N GLY A 338 -1.38 21.93 -18.30
CA GLY A 338 -0.86 21.58 -16.98
C GLY A 338 -0.61 22.79 -16.07
N LYS A 339 -0.28 22.51 -14.80
CA LYS A 339 -0.11 23.54 -13.74
C LYS A 339 1.06 24.49 -13.96
N MET A 340 2.05 24.13 -14.79
CA MET A 340 3.18 25.03 -15.13
C MET A 340 2.82 25.93 -16.32
N ARG A 341 2.61 27.22 -16.02
CA ARG A 341 2.23 28.28 -16.95
C ARG A 341 3.25 29.42 -16.97
N VAL A 342 3.05 30.40 -17.85
CA VAL A 342 4.01 31.51 -18.04
C VAL A 342 4.23 32.30 -16.74
N GLU A 343 3.19 32.45 -15.93
CA GLU A 343 3.14 33.26 -14.71
C GLU A 343 3.88 32.61 -13.53
N ASN A 344 3.97 31.28 -13.52
CA ASN A 344 4.56 30.50 -12.42
C ASN A 344 5.73 29.60 -12.87
N LYS A 345 6.17 29.73 -14.12
CA LYS A 345 7.25 28.89 -14.68
C LYS A 345 8.55 28.99 -13.90
N ASN A 346 8.82 30.13 -13.27
CA ASN A 346 10.09 30.35 -12.59
C ASN A 346 10.20 29.46 -11.35
N GLU A 347 9.11 29.36 -10.59
CA GLU A 347 8.98 28.53 -9.41
C GLU A 347 9.16 27.05 -9.77
N PHE A 348 8.48 26.57 -10.81
CA PHE A 348 8.68 25.21 -11.32
C PHE A 348 10.10 24.97 -11.83
N ASN A 349 10.66 25.92 -12.59
CA ASN A 349 12.00 25.78 -13.16
C ASN A 349 13.08 25.67 -12.11
N GLN A 350 12.97 26.40 -11.00
CA GLN A 350 13.89 26.29 -9.89
C GLN A 350 13.91 24.85 -9.35
N TRP A 351 12.74 24.30 -9.02
CA TRP A 351 12.63 22.93 -8.52
C TRP A 351 13.15 21.89 -9.54
N ILE A 352 12.78 22.04 -10.82
CA ILE A 352 13.23 21.15 -11.91
C ILE A 352 14.75 21.17 -12.03
N ASN A 353 15.37 22.35 -11.95
CA ASN A 353 16.82 22.46 -12.08
C ASN A 353 17.56 21.77 -10.93
N GLU A 354 16.97 21.74 -9.74
CA GLU A 354 17.55 21.09 -8.56
C GLU A 354 17.37 19.56 -8.56
N LYS A 355 16.20 19.06 -9.00
CA LYS A 355 15.80 17.66 -8.79
C LYS A 355 15.79 16.80 -10.06
N ILE A 356 15.76 17.39 -11.25
CA ILE A 356 15.67 16.65 -12.53
C ILE A 356 17.01 16.68 -13.26
N LYS A 357 17.39 15.54 -13.84
CA LYS A 357 18.61 15.38 -14.65
C LYS A 357 18.58 16.36 -15.82
N VAL A 358 19.73 16.95 -16.14
CA VAL A 358 19.84 18.04 -17.13
C VAL A 358 19.20 17.67 -18.47
N GLU A 359 19.48 16.45 -18.94
CA GLU A 359 18.97 15.87 -20.19
C GLU A 359 17.44 15.66 -20.22
N HIS A 360 16.79 15.61 -19.05
CA HIS A 360 15.34 15.38 -18.93
C HIS A 360 14.54 16.60 -18.47
N ARG A 361 15.20 17.73 -18.18
CA ARG A 361 14.50 18.96 -17.75
C ARG A 361 13.47 19.44 -18.77
N GLY A 362 13.76 19.33 -20.06
CA GLY A 362 12.79 19.65 -21.12
C GLY A 362 11.56 18.75 -21.10
N THR A 363 11.75 17.45 -20.87
CA THR A 363 10.65 16.48 -20.75
C THR A 363 9.79 16.75 -19.52
N ALA A 364 10.40 17.03 -18.36
CA ALA A 364 9.67 17.35 -17.14
C ALA A 364 8.82 18.63 -17.28
N ARG A 365 9.37 19.68 -17.93
CA ARG A 365 8.60 20.89 -18.26
C ARG A 365 7.42 20.58 -19.18
N LEU A 366 7.65 19.78 -20.22
CA LEU A 366 6.58 19.39 -21.14
C LEU A 366 5.47 18.62 -20.41
N LEU A 367 5.83 17.70 -19.52
CA LEU A 367 4.86 16.99 -18.68
C LEU A 367 4.06 17.96 -17.80
N LEU A 368 4.70 18.97 -17.20
CA LEU A 368 4.02 19.94 -16.32
C LEU A 368 3.20 21.01 -17.05
N THR A 369 3.48 21.28 -18.33
CA THR A 369 2.77 22.30 -19.13
C THR A 369 1.75 21.68 -20.08
N ASN A 370 2.03 20.53 -20.70
CA ASN A 370 1.10 19.83 -21.59
C ASN A 370 1.31 18.30 -21.51
N PRO A 371 0.67 17.62 -20.54
CA PRO A 371 0.77 16.17 -20.37
C PRO A 371 0.32 15.34 -21.58
N LYS A 372 -0.63 15.83 -22.38
CA LYS A 372 -1.09 15.16 -23.61
C LYS A 372 0.02 15.16 -24.66
N LEU A 373 0.61 16.32 -24.93
CA LEU A 373 1.71 16.46 -25.88
C LEU A 373 2.95 15.70 -25.38
N HIS A 374 3.19 15.66 -24.07
CA HIS A 374 4.18 14.78 -23.46
C HIS A 374 3.93 13.31 -23.82
N ALA A 375 2.69 12.82 -23.67
CA ALA A 375 2.33 11.44 -24.03
C ALA A 375 2.60 11.13 -25.52
N GLU A 376 2.36 12.10 -26.40
CA GLU A 376 2.55 11.97 -27.84
C GLU A 376 4.03 11.98 -28.27
N LEU A 377 4.86 12.84 -27.67
CA LEU A 377 6.24 13.08 -28.13
C LEU A 377 7.31 12.39 -27.28
N LYS A 378 7.01 12.09 -26.02
CA LYS A 378 7.95 11.62 -25.00
C LYS A 378 7.40 10.47 -24.15
N GLY A 379 6.35 9.80 -24.63
CA GLY A 379 5.68 8.70 -23.91
C GLY A 379 6.59 7.56 -23.46
N ASP A 380 7.71 7.33 -24.15
CA ASP A 380 8.68 6.26 -23.86
C ASP A 380 9.61 6.56 -22.67
N ILE A 381 9.72 7.83 -22.24
CA ILE A 381 10.55 8.22 -21.10
C ILE A 381 9.70 8.09 -19.83
N TYR A 382 10.17 7.33 -18.83
CA TYR A 382 9.48 7.21 -17.55
C TYR A 382 9.88 8.31 -16.59
N LEU A 383 8.96 8.72 -15.72
CA LEU A 383 9.21 9.72 -14.68
C LEU A 383 10.42 9.37 -13.80
N SER A 384 10.56 8.10 -13.43
CA SER A 384 11.68 7.60 -12.63
C SER A 384 13.05 7.81 -13.30
N ASP A 385 13.11 7.81 -14.64
CA ASP A 385 14.35 8.02 -15.37
C ASP A 385 14.77 9.50 -15.37
N MET A 386 13.82 10.42 -15.19
CA MET A 386 14.05 11.87 -15.18
C MET A 386 14.74 12.36 -13.90
N PHE A 387 14.54 11.66 -12.78
CA PHE A 387 14.88 12.12 -11.44
C PHE A 387 16.39 11.99 -11.12
N LEU A 388 16.98 12.96 -10.41
CA LEU A 388 18.33 12.89 -9.84
C LEU A 388 18.34 12.02 -8.57
N LEU A 389 18.11 10.72 -8.75
CA LEU A 389 18.05 9.79 -7.63
C LEU A 389 19.47 9.49 -7.09
N PRO A 390 19.67 9.44 -5.76
CA PRO A 390 20.96 9.04 -5.19
C PRO A 390 21.38 7.68 -5.72
N LYS A 391 22.63 7.58 -6.21
CA LYS A 391 23.26 6.29 -6.50
C LYS A 391 23.40 5.53 -5.17
N LYS A 392 23.09 4.23 -5.20
CA LYS A 392 23.10 3.37 -4.00
C LYS A 392 24.44 3.39 -3.29
#